data_AF-A0A6L3VZU7-F1
#
_entry.id   AF-A0A6L3VZU7-F1
#
_cell.length_a   1.000
_cell.length_b   1.000
_cell.length_c   1.000
_cell.angle_alpha   90.00
_cell.angle_beta   90.00
_cell.angle_gamma   90.00
#
_symmetry.space_group_name_H-M   'P 1'
#
loop_
_entity.id
_entity.type
_entity.pdbx_description
1 polymer ?
#
loop_
_entity_poly.entity_id
_entity_poly.type
_entity_poly.pdbx_seq_one_letter_code
_entity_poly.pdbx_strand_id
1 'polypeptide(L)'
;MAGLGTPEILIILVVVLLLFGSAKLPQLARSLGKSARILKAETKGLHDDGAEDAKTAPAAAEASSDARDKAARLREEAARLEREAAAADGQRSRGALASGEPIEGVPVSDPGRMRQG
;
A
#
# COMPACT_ATOMS: atom_id res chain seq x y z
N MET A 1 44.00 -22.57 8.64
CA MET A 1 43.34 -21.62 7.72
C MET A 1 42.01 -21.25 8.33
N ALA A 2 41.82 -19.99 8.70
CA ALA A 2 40.64 -19.52 9.44
C ALA A 2 39.37 -19.68 8.60
N GLY A 3 38.61 -20.75 8.86
CA GLY A 3 37.26 -20.88 8.34
C GLY A 3 36.37 -19.88 9.05
N LEU A 4 35.54 -19.17 8.28
CA LEU A 4 34.49 -18.33 8.85
C LEU A 4 33.59 -19.23 9.71
N GLY A 5 33.64 -19.03 11.01
CA GLY A 5 32.79 -19.73 11.94
C GLY A 5 31.37 -19.15 11.93
N THR A 6 30.47 -19.91 12.54
CA THR A 6 29.12 -19.45 12.85
C THR A 6 29.09 -18.08 13.57
N PRO A 7 29.99 -17.76 14.53
CA PRO A 7 29.95 -16.45 15.18
C PRO A 7 30.29 -15.28 14.25
N GLU A 8 31.25 -15.43 13.33
CA GLU A 8 31.60 -14.39 12.36
C GLU A 8 30.43 -14.09 11.41
N ILE A 9 29.72 -15.13 10.96
CA ILE A 9 28.52 -14.97 10.12
C ILE A 9 27.42 -14.21 10.87
N LEU A 10 27.21 -14.50 12.16
CA LEU A 10 26.24 -13.78 12.97
C LEU A 10 26.57 -12.29 13.10
N ILE A 11 27.84 -11.94 13.32
CA ILE A 11 28.28 -10.54 13.40
C ILE A 11 28.01 -9.81 12.09
N ILE A 12 28.36 -10.42 10.96
CA ILE A 12 28.09 -9.83 9.63
C ILE A 12 26.59 -9.64 9.43
N LEU A 13 25.77 -10.63 9.79
CA LEU A 13 24.32 -10.53 9.67
C LEU A 13 23.77 -9.36 10.50
N VAL A 14 24.26 -9.16 11.72
CA VAL A 14 23.88 -8.02 12.57
C VAL A 14 24.24 -6.69 11.92
N VAL A 15 25.45 -6.57 11.36
CA VAL A 15 25.88 -5.36 10.65
C VAL A 15 24.98 -5.08 9.44
N VAL A 16 24.67 -6.09 8.64
CA VAL A 16 23.78 -5.96 7.48
C VAL A 16 22.37 -5.57 7.93
N LEU A 17 21.85 -6.14 9.01
CA LEU A 17 20.56 -5.76 9.58
C LEU A 17 20.54 -4.33 10.11
N LEU A 18 21.66 -3.80 10.62
CA LEU A 18 21.77 -2.40 11.03
C LEU A 18 21.79 -1.45 9.83
N LEU A 19 22.47 -1.82 8.74
CA LEU A 19 22.56 -0.99 7.53
C LEU A 19 21.25 -0.97 6.73
N PHE A 20 20.63 -2.12 6.54
CA PHE A 20 19.44 -2.26 5.70
C PHE A 20 18.13 -2.30 6.50
N GLY A 21 18.16 -2.73 7.76
CA GLY A 21 16.97 -2.93 8.60
C GLY A 21 16.34 -4.32 8.45
N SER A 22 15.61 -4.74 9.48
CA SER A 22 14.93 -6.05 9.53
C SER A 22 13.83 -6.23 8.49
N ALA A 23 13.24 -5.14 7.99
CA ALA A 23 12.18 -5.19 6.98
C ALA A 23 12.73 -5.26 5.54
N LYS A 24 13.90 -4.66 5.25
CA LYS A 24 14.42 -4.56 3.87
C LYS A 24 15.12 -5.83 3.41
N LEU A 25 15.85 -6.52 4.29
CA LEU A 25 16.51 -7.78 3.96
C LEU A 25 15.54 -8.87 3.45
N PRO A 26 14.44 -9.21 4.17
CA PRO A 26 13.50 -10.21 3.69
C PRO A 26 12.78 -9.74 2.42
N GLN A 27 12.51 -8.45 2.28
CA GLN A 27 11.91 -7.89 1.07
C GLN A 27 12.81 -8.10 -0.16
N LEU A 28 14.10 -7.78 -0.04
CA LEU A 28 15.11 -7.96 -1.09
C LEU A 28 15.33 -9.44 -1.40
N ALA A 29 15.42 -10.29 -0.38
CA ALA A 29 15.58 -11.74 -0.55
C ALA A 29 14.38 -12.35 -1.29
N ARG A 30 13.14 -11.94 -0.96
CA ARG A 30 11.93 -12.41 -1.65
C ARG A 30 11.88 -11.96 -3.12
N SER A 31 12.22 -10.70 -3.42
CA SER A 31 12.21 -10.21 -4.81
C SER A 31 13.31 -10.88 -5.64
N LEU A 32 14.52 -11.02 -5.09
CA LEU A 32 15.63 -11.71 -5.75
C LEU A 32 15.32 -13.20 -5.93
N GLY A 33 14.71 -13.85 -4.92
CA GLY A 33 14.31 -15.26 -4.99
C GLY A 33 13.23 -15.52 -6.05
N LYS A 34 12.28 -14.60 -6.22
CA LYS A 34 11.26 -14.70 -7.29
C LYS A 34 11.91 -14.63 -8.67
N SER A 35 12.79 -13.66 -8.91
CA SER A 35 13.52 -13.55 -10.18
C SER A 35 14.42 -14.76 -10.42
N ALA A 36 15.19 -15.17 -9.41
CA ALA A 36 16.06 -16.35 -9.50
C ALA A 36 15.28 -17.63 -9.78
N ARG A 37 14.08 -17.80 -9.22
CA ARG A 37 13.21 -18.96 -9.48
C ARG A 37 12.72 -19.00 -10.93
N ILE A 38 12.30 -17.85 -11.48
CA ILE A 38 11.85 -17.74 -12.87
C ILE A 38 13.02 -18.06 -13.80
N LEU A 39 14.16 -17.41 -13.58
CA LEU A 39 15.38 -17.65 -14.37
C LEU A 39 15.83 -19.11 -14.27
N LYS A 40 15.77 -19.73 -13.07
CA LYS A 40 16.12 -21.14 -12.90
C LYS A 40 15.13 -22.08 -13.59
N ALA A 41 13.84 -21.75 -13.62
CA ALA A 41 12.84 -22.54 -14.34
C ALA A 41 13.06 -22.47 -15.86
N GLU A 42 13.31 -21.27 -16.41
CA GLU A 42 13.61 -21.08 -17.83
C GLU A 42 14.94 -21.74 -18.22
N THR A 43 15.97 -21.60 -17.38
CA THR A 43 17.29 -22.21 -17.63
C THR A 43 17.22 -23.74 -17.51
N LYS A 44 16.39 -24.29 -16.62
CA LYS A 44 16.18 -25.74 -16.49
C LYS A 44 15.48 -26.32 -17.70
N GLY A 45 14.49 -25.63 -18.26
CA GLY A 45 13.83 -26.05 -19.51
C GLY A 45 14.73 -26.05 -20.74
N LEU A 46 15.84 -25.29 -20.71
CA LEU A 46 16.88 -25.35 -21.75
C LEU A 46 17.88 -26.48 -21.57
N HIS A 47 18.02 -27.02 -20.34
CA HIS A 47 19.02 -28.05 -20.01
C HIS A 47 18.42 -29.45 -19.83
N ASP A 48 17.10 -29.57 -19.68
CA ASP A 48 16.45 -30.82 -19.28
C ASP A 48 15.08 -30.95 -19.98
N ASP A 49 15.04 -31.71 -21.09
CA ASP A 49 13.81 -32.16 -21.72
C ASP A 49 13.12 -33.20 -20.83
N GLY A 50 12.32 -32.70 -19.87
CA GLY A 50 11.27 -33.47 -19.20
C GLY A 50 11.52 -33.86 -17.75
N ALA A 51 11.10 -32.99 -16.82
CA ALA A 51 10.41 -33.41 -15.59
C ALA A 51 9.78 -32.20 -14.88
N GLU A 52 8.46 -32.28 -14.76
CA GLU A 52 7.60 -31.36 -14.03
C GLU A 52 8.04 -31.17 -12.57
N ASP A 53 8.04 -29.93 -12.08
CA ASP A 53 7.75 -29.69 -10.66
C ASP A 53 7.37 -28.23 -10.38
N ALA A 54 6.06 -27.98 -10.39
CA ALA A 54 5.44 -26.73 -9.98
C ALA A 54 4.66 -26.93 -8.67
N LYS A 55 5.20 -27.64 -7.68
CA LYS A 55 4.62 -27.69 -6.33
C LYS A 55 5.62 -27.27 -5.27
N THR A 56 5.58 -25.98 -4.94
CA THR A 56 5.66 -25.45 -3.57
C THR A 56 5.67 -23.93 -3.70
N ALA A 57 4.59 -23.29 -3.26
CA ALA A 57 4.43 -21.85 -3.22
C ALA A 57 4.22 -21.39 -1.77
N PRO A 58 5.30 -21.08 -1.03
CA PRO A 58 5.22 -20.36 0.23
C PRO A 58 4.98 -18.84 0.00
N ALA A 59 5.29 -18.35 -1.21
CA ALA A 59 5.27 -16.93 -1.56
C ALA A 59 3.85 -16.30 -1.60
N ALA A 60 2.79 -17.09 -1.77
CA ALA A 60 1.42 -16.60 -1.73
C ALA A 60 0.97 -16.24 -0.30
N ALA A 61 1.52 -16.90 0.71
CA ALA A 61 1.20 -16.63 2.11
C ALA A 61 1.80 -15.30 2.59
N GLU A 62 2.99 -14.93 2.10
CA GLU A 62 3.73 -13.76 2.57
C GLU A 62 3.28 -12.45 1.90
N ALA A 63 2.94 -12.46 0.62
CA ALA A 63 2.27 -11.32 -0.03
C ALA A 63 0.89 -11.04 0.60
N SER A 64 0.26 -12.07 1.16
CA SER A 64 -0.97 -11.93 1.95
C SER A 64 -0.73 -11.27 3.30
N SER A 65 0.46 -11.41 3.91
CA SER A 65 0.79 -10.77 5.19
C SER A 65 0.91 -9.25 5.04
N ASP A 66 1.79 -8.76 4.17
CA ASP A 66 1.99 -7.32 3.94
C ASP A 66 0.69 -6.61 3.48
N ALA A 67 -0.13 -7.27 2.67
CA ALA A 67 -1.42 -6.76 2.25
C ALA A 67 -2.45 -6.74 3.39
N ARG A 68 -2.47 -7.75 4.27
CA ARG A 68 -3.31 -7.77 5.48
C ARG A 68 -2.89 -6.69 6.47
N ASP A 69 -1.59 -6.49 6.66
CA ASP A 69 -1.06 -5.48 7.58
C ASP A 69 -1.38 -4.06 7.11
N LYS A 70 -1.28 -3.77 5.81
CA LYS A 70 -1.74 -2.49 5.24
C LYS A 70 -3.25 -2.32 5.34
N ALA A 71 -4.04 -3.36 5.05
CA ALA A 71 -5.49 -3.30 5.13
C ALA A 71 -6.00 -3.08 6.57
N ALA A 72 -5.32 -3.63 7.57
CA ALA A 72 -5.63 -3.39 8.98
C ALA A 72 -5.43 -1.91 9.36
N ARG A 73 -4.29 -1.32 8.99
CA ARG A 73 -3.98 0.10 9.27
C ARG A 73 -4.98 1.07 8.62
N LEU A 74 -5.35 0.82 7.36
CA LEU A 74 -6.33 1.65 6.65
C LEU A 74 -7.74 1.59 7.29
N ARG A 75 -8.14 0.44 7.82
CA ARG A 75 -9.42 0.29 8.54
C ARG A 75 -9.41 1.04 9.86
N GLU A 76 -8.31 1.04 10.59
CA GLU A 76 -8.16 1.82 11.82
C GLU A 76 -8.20 3.33 11.55
N GLU A 77 -7.56 3.78 10.48
CA GLU A 77 -7.56 5.18 10.05
C GLU A 77 -8.96 5.64 9.59
N ALA A 78 -9.65 4.82 8.79
CA ALA A 78 -11.03 5.09 8.38
C ALA A 78 -11.98 5.17 9.58
N ALA A 79 -11.87 4.25 10.55
CA ALA A 79 -12.69 4.26 11.75
C ALA A 79 -12.40 5.49 12.65
N ARG A 80 -11.16 6.01 12.64
CA ARG A 80 -10.81 7.26 13.32
C ARG A 80 -11.48 8.46 12.65
N LEU A 81 -11.42 8.54 11.32
CA LEU A 81 -12.04 9.60 10.53
C LEU A 81 -13.57 9.62 10.71
N GLU A 82 -14.21 8.45 10.74
CA GLU A 82 -15.65 8.35 10.99
C GLU A 82 -16.04 8.85 12.39
N ARG A 83 -15.24 8.56 13.42
CA ARG A 83 -15.47 9.08 14.78
C ARG A 83 -15.29 10.59 14.86
N GLU A 84 -14.29 11.11 14.15
CA GLU A 84 -14.03 12.56 14.10
C GLU A 84 -15.12 13.30 13.32
N ALA A 85 -15.58 12.73 12.20
CA ALA A 85 -16.71 13.25 11.42
C ALA A 85 -18.03 13.21 12.21
N ALA A 86 -18.29 12.12 12.94
CA ALA A 86 -19.47 12.02 13.80
C ALA A 86 -19.45 13.02 14.97
N ALA A 87 -18.26 13.33 15.51
CA ALA A 87 -18.11 14.38 16.51
C ALA A 87 -18.31 15.79 15.92
N ALA A 88 -17.90 16.00 14.66
CA ALA A 88 -18.06 17.28 13.95
C ALA A 88 -19.52 17.56 13.52
N ASP A 89 -20.30 16.53 13.21
CA ASP A 89 -21.70 16.66 12.76
C ASP A 89 -22.63 17.20 13.86
N GLY A 90 -22.35 16.85 15.12
CA GLY A 90 -23.03 17.42 16.28
C GLY A 90 -22.87 18.93 16.43
N GLN A 91 -21.84 19.53 15.81
CA GLN A 91 -21.57 20.96 15.87
C GLN A 91 -22.22 21.75 14.72
N ARG A 92 -22.47 21.11 13.57
CA ARG A 92 -23.20 21.74 12.43
C ARG A 92 -24.70 21.90 12.69
N SER A 93 -25.32 20.98 13.44
CA SER A 93 -26.75 21.08 13.81
C SER A 93 -27.05 22.17 14.85
N ARG A 94 -26.04 22.84 15.43
CA ARG A 94 -26.22 24.06 16.22
C ARG A 94 -26.11 25.36 15.42
N GLY A 95 -25.76 25.28 14.13
CA GLY A 95 -25.51 26.45 13.27
C GLY A 95 -26.49 26.66 12.11
N ALA A 96 -27.44 25.75 11.87
CA ALA A 96 -28.32 25.84 10.71
C ALA A 96 -29.80 25.84 11.10
N LEU A 97 -30.37 27.04 11.22
CA LEU A 97 -31.48 27.58 10.42
C LEU A 97 -32.21 28.66 11.23
N ALA A 98 -31.81 29.91 11.05
CA ALA A 98 -32.71 31.05 11.20
C ALA A 98 -32.61 31.87 9.91
N SER A 99 -33.78 32.20 9.36
CA SER A 99 -34.06 33.12 8.25
C SER A 99 -33.57 32.74 6.84
N GLY A 100 -34.53 32.70 5.91
CA GLY A 100 -34.28 32.55 4.48
C GLY A 100 -33.82 33.86 3.84
N GLU A 101 -32.51 34.05 3.75
CA GLU A 101 -31.94 35.05 2.85
C GLU A 101 -31.85 34.49 1.42
N PRO A 102 -32.39 35.19 0.41
CA PRO A 102 -32.12 34.86 -0.97
C PRO A 102 -30.63 35.06 -1.24
N ILE A 103 -30.02 34.09 -1.91
CA ILE A 103 -28.67 34.21 -2.49
C ILE A 103 -28.68 35.32 -3.54
N GLU A 104 -28.42 36.54 -3.08
CA GLU A 104 -28.14 37.72 -3.90
C GLU A 104 -26.74 37.53 -4.51
N GLY A 105 -26.67 37.38 -5.83
CA GLY A 105 -25.37 37.27 -6.50
C GLY A 105 -25.35 36.55 -7.85
N VAL A 106 -26.45 35.95 -8.31
CA VAL A 106 -26.52 35.43 -9.68
C VAL A 106 -27.25 36.44 -10.57
N PRO A 107 -26.54 37.22 -11.41
CA PRO A 107 -27.20 38.05 -12.40
C PRO A 107 -27.89 37.15 -13.42
N VAL A 108 -29.22 37.10 -13.36
CA VAL A 108 -30.03 36.55 -14.46
C VAL A 108 -30.01 37.59 -15.58
N SER A 109 -29.04 37.44 -16.49
CA SER A 109 -29.05 38.16 -17.76
C SER A 109 -30.30 37.76 -18.54
N ASP A 110 -31.24 38.68 -18.67
CA ASP A 110 -32.45 38.58 -19.49
C ASP A 110 -32.08 38.75 -20.98
N PRO A 111 -32.13 37.71 -21.82
CA PRO A 111 -31.74 37.79 -23.23
C PRO A 111 -32.77 38.51 -24.12
N GLY A 112 -33.89 39.01 -23.58
CA GLY A 112 -35.00 39.57 -24.37
C GLY A 112 -34.85 41.02 -24.86
N ARG A 113 -33.83 41.77 -24.43
CA ARG A 113 -33.79 43.24 -24.63
C ARG A 113 -33.09 43.74 -25.91
N MET A 114 -32.54 42.84 -26.73
CA MET A 114 -31.74 43.20 -27.93
C MET A 114 -32.58 43.39 -29.22
N ARG A 115 -33.74 44.05 -29.16
CA ARG A 115 -34.56 44.26 -30.39
C ARG A 115 -35.33 45.58 -30.48
N GLN A 116 -34.80 46.67 -29.92
CA GLN A 116 -35.21 48.04 -30.31
C GLN A 116 -34.02 48.99 -30.15
N GLY A 117 -33.63 49.64 -31.25
CA GLY A 117 -32.51 50.56 -31.38
C GLY A 117 -32.06 50.63 -32.82
#